data_AF-A0A2G9ULT9-F1
#
_entry.id   AF-A0A2G9ULT9-F1
#
_cell.length_a   1.000
_cell.length_b   1.000
_cell.length_c   1.000
_cell.angle_alpha   90.00
_cell.angle_beta   90.00
_cell.angle_gamma   90.00
#
_symmetry.space_group_name_H-M   'P 1'
#
loop_
_entity.id
_entity.type
_entity.pdbx_description
1 polymer ?
#
loop_
_entity_poly.entity_id
_entity_poly.type
_entity_poly.pdbx_seq_one_letter_code
_entity_poly.pdbx_strand_id
1 'polypeptide(L)' 'MEDCARHRFALELAETTKIRLDHAPDLRDLPYPPAVFNHIFHVDLYYFIHQDHMFDICKELHRVLKPGGTMVCGMHFGR' A
#
# COMPACT_ATOMS: atom_id res chain seq x y z
N MET A 1 10.44 -4.27 17.95
CA MET A 1 10.23 -3.53 16.69
C MET A 1 9.95 -4.48 15.51
N GLU A 2 10.48 -5.72 15.52
CA GLU A 2 10.13 -6.75 14.53
C GLU A 2 8.65 -7.17 14.54
N ASP A 3 7.97 -7.15 15.69
CA ASP A 3 6.56 -7.60 15.78
C ASP A 3 5.55 -6.71 15.03
N CYS A 4 5.84 -5.41 14.87
CA CYS A 4 4.94 -4.49 14.18
C CYS A 4 4.94 -4.68 12.65
N ALA A 5 5.97 -5.33 12.08
CA ALA A 5 6.11 -5.50 10.64
C ALA A 5 5.33 -6.70 10.07
N ARG A 6 4.78 -7.58 10.93
CA ARG A 6 4.11 -8.83 10.52
C ARG A 6 2.66 -8.67 10.06
N HIS A 7 2.02 -7.53 10.28
CA HIS A 7 0.59 -7.34 10.00
C HIS A 7 0.37 -6.02 9.22
N ARG A 8 0.51 -6.07 7.89
CA ARG A 8 0.44 -4.89 6.99
C ARG A 8 -0.93 -4.74 6.33
N PHE A 9 -1.99 -4.30 7.01
CA PHE A 9 -3.26 -4.03 6.29
C PHE A 9 -4.06 -2.86 6.87
N ALA A 10 -4.47 -1.95 6.00
CA ALA A 10 -5.75 -1.25 6.11
C ALA A 10 -6.16 -0.71 4.73
N LEU A 11 -7.36 -1.08 4.29
CA LEU A 11 -8.00 -0.55 3.09
C LEU A 11 -9.43 -0.14 3.44
N GLU A 12 -9.76 1.13 3.27
CA GLU A 12 -11.12 1.65 3.43
C GLU A 12 -11.77 1.87 2.05
N LEU A 13 -12.87 1.16 1.78
CA LEU A 13 -13.71 1.40 0.61
C LEU A 13 -14.87 2.30 1.03
N ALA A 14 -14.85 3.55 0.56
CA ALA A 14 -15.75 4.64 0.94
C ALA A 14 -17.26 4.34 0.79
N GLU A 15 -17.64 3.29 0.08
CA GLU A 15 -19.02 3.02 -0.31
C GLU A 15 -19.78 2.10 0.67
N THR A 16 -19.10 1.49 1.65
CA THR A 16 -19.73 0.45 2.50
C THR A 16 -19.67 0.68 4.01
N THR A 17 -19.01 1.77 4.47
CA THR A 17 -18.71 2.03 5.90
C THR A 17 -18.07 0.84 6.64
N LYS A 18 -17.46 -0.11 5.90
CA LYS A 18 -16.85 -1.32 6.44
C LYS A 18 -15.38 -1.38 6.06
N ILE A 19 -14.53 -1.60 7.07
CA ILE A 19 -13.13 -1.90 6.87
C ILE A 19 -13.03 -3.37 6.44
N ARG A 20 -12.38 -3.61 5.30
CA ARG A 20 -12.07 -4.97 4.82
C ARG A 20 -10.57 -5.20 4.98
N LEU A 21 -10.23 -6.32 5.62
CA LEU A 21 -8.86 -6.79 5.69
C LEU A 21 -8.67 -7.86 4.63
N ASP A 22 -7.86 -7.54 3.63
CA ASP A 22 -7.47 -8.46 2.56
C ASP A 22 -6.01 -8.81 2.69
N HIS A 23 -5.65 -10.04 2.34
CA HIS A 23 -4.27 -10.48 2.35
C HIS A 23 -3.59 -10.17 1.01
N ALA A 24 -2.47 -9.44 1.06
CA ALA A 24 -1.63 -9.08 -0.10
C ALA A 24 -0.17 -9.47 0.21
N PRO A 25 0.22 -10.74 -0.02
CA PRO A 25 1.54 -11.24 0.35
C PRO A 25 2.67 -10.71 -0.53
N ASP A 26 2.34 -10.35 -1.78
CA ASP A 26 3.28 -9.77 -2.73
C ASP A 26 2.75 -8.43 -3.22
N LEU A 27 3.47 -7.35 -2.96
CA LEU A 27 3.09 -6.00 -3.38
C LEU A 27 3.39 -5.74 -4.86
N ARG A 28 4.05 -6.69 -5.55
CA ARG A 28 4.29 -6.65 -6.99
C ARG A 28 3.10 -7.17 -7.80
N ASP A 29 2.16 -7.88 -7.16
CA ASP A 29 0.97 -8.48 -7.78
C ASP A 29 -0.23 -8.36 -6.84
N LEU A 30 -0.84 -7.18 -6.83
CA LEU A 30 -1.99 -6.90 -5.97
C LEU A 30 -3.26 -7.50 -6.58
N PRO A 31 -4.10 -8.19 -5.79
CA PRO A 31 -5.32 -8.86 -6.27
C PRO A 31 -6.49 -7.89 -6.51
N TYR A 32 -6.19 -6.67 -6.96
CA TYR A 32 -7.16 -5.63 -7.22
C TYR A 32 -7.12 -5.23 -8.71
N PRO A 33 -8.27 -4.92 -9.31
CA PRO A 33 -8.32 -4.31 -10.64
C PRO A 33 -7.55 -2.98 -10.72
N PRO A 34 -7.17 -2.52 -11.92
CA PRO A 34 -6.62 -1.19 -12.10
C PRO A 34 -7.60 -0.08 -11.66
N ALA A 35 -7.08 1.05 -11.19
CA ALA A 35 -7.87 2.24 -10.85
C ALA A 35 -9.05 1.98 -9.87
N VAL A 36 -8.81 1.19 -8.82
CA VAL A 36 -9.82 0.88 -7.80
C VAL A 36 -9.76 1.87 -6.64
N PHE A 37 -8.56 2.24 -6.19
CA PHE A 37 -8.40 3.06 -4.99
C PHE A 37 -8.36 4.55 -5.33
N ASN A 38 -9.11 5.34 -4.55
CA ASN A 38 -9.00 6.80 -4.59
C ASN A 38 -7.71 7.27 -3.88
N HIS A 39 -7.34 6.58 -2.80
CA HIS A 39 -6.18 6.91 -1.97
C HIS A 39 -5.43 5.64 -1.55
N ILE A 40 -4.11 5.76 -1.46
CA ILE A 40 -3.24 4.75 -0.86
C ILE A 40 -2.49 5.43 0.29
N PHE A 41 -2.53 4.83 1.47
CA PHE A 41 -1.77 5.28 2.63
C PHE A 41 -0.86 4.17 3.10
N HIS A 42 0.43 4.46 3.26
CA HIS A 42 1.37 3.54 3.86
C HIS A 42 2.33 4.26 4.80
N VAL A 43 2.78 3.57 5.85
CA VAL A 43 3.69 4.10 6.86
C VAL A 43 4.90 3.19 6.94
N ASP A 44 6.10 3.79 6.87
CA ASP A 44 7.39 3.11 7.04
C ASP A 44 7.62 1.88 6.12
N LEU A 45 6.82 1.73 5.06
CA LEU A 45 6.85 0.57 4.17
C LEU A 45 8.17 0.46 3.40
N TYR A 46 8.68 1.59 2.91
CA TYR A 46 9.84 1.61 2.00
C TYR A 46 11.13 1.14 2.65
N TYR A 47 11.25 1.21 3.99
CA TYR A 47 12.42 0.69 4.70
C TYR A 47 12.52 -0.84 4.65
N PHE A 48 11.41 -1.52 4.37
CA PHE A 48 11.32 -2.98 4.37
C PHE A 48 11.17 -3.59 2.98
N ILE A 49 11.28 -2.78 1.93
CA ILE A 49 11.23 -3.24 0.55
C ILE A 49 12.66 -3.33 0.01
N HIS A 50 13.02 -4.49 -0.54
CA HIS A 50 14.27 -4.67 -1.28
C HIS A 50 14.29 -3.72 -2.48
N GLN A 51 15.42 -3.03 -2.70
CA GLN A 51 15.54 -2.02 -3.75
C GLN A 51 15.20 -2.56 -5.15
N ASP A 52 15.59 -3.80 -5.44
CA ASP A 52 15.32 -4.46 -6.72
C ASP A 52 13.82 -4.67 -7.00
N HIS A 53 12.97 -4.65 -5.96
CA HIS A 53 11.51 -4.79 -6.10
C HIS A 53 10.78 -3.44 -6.02
N MET A 54 11.47 -2.36 -5.65
CA MET A 54 10.83 -1.07 -5.39
C MET A 54 10.12 -0.54 -6.63
N PHE A 55 10.75 -0.64 -7.80
CA PHE A 55 10.16 -0.17 -9.05
C PHE A 55 8.87 -0.91 -9.39
N ASP A 56 8.88 -2.24 -9.31
CA ASP A 56 7.71 -3.07 -9.61
C ASP A 56 6.56 -2.83 -8.63
N ILE A 57 6.88 -2.66 -7.34
CA ILE A 57 5.88 -2.34 -6.32
C ILE A 57 5.28 -0.95 -6.56
N CYS A 58 6.10 0.07 -6.85
CA CYS A 58 5.59 1.41 -7.17
C CYS A 58 4.71 1.40 -8.43
N LYS A 59 5.09 0.62 -9.45
CA LYS A 59 4.29 0.42 -10.67
C LYS A 59 2.95 -0.23 -10.36
N GLU A 60 2.95 -1.23 -9.47
CA GLU A 60 1.74 -1.94 -9.08
C GLU A 60 0.81 -1.08 -8.22
N LEU A 61 1.35 -0.31 -7.27
CA LEU A 61 0.60 0.69 -6.50
C LEU A 61 -0.01 1.76 -7.42
N HIS A 62 0.71 2.19 -8.46
CA HIS A 62 0.19 3.11 -9.45
C HIS A 62 -0.93 2.49 -10.30
N ARG A 63 -0.81 1.21 -10.68
CA ARG A 63 -1.83 0.49 -11.45
C ARG A 63 -3.19 0.50 -10.74
N VAL A 64 -3.20 0.22 -9.44
CA VAL A 64 -4.44 0.12 -8.64
C VAL A 64 -4.99 1.48 -8.19
N LEU A 65 -4.20 2.56 -8.29
CA LEU A 65 -4.62 3.91 -7.95
C LEU A 65 -5.38 4.55 -9.13
N LYS A 66 -6.49 5.23 -8.83
CA LYS A 66 -7.26 5.97 -9.85
C LYS A 66 -6.47 7.14 -10.42
N PRO A 67 -6.73 7.55 -11.69
CA PRO A 67 -6.24 8.82 -12.20
C PRO A 67 -6.63 9.98 -11.28
N GLY A 68 -5.65 10.81 -10.88
CA GLY A 68 -5.85 11.89 -9.91
C GLY A 68 -5.95 11.43 -8.44
N GLY A 69 -5.85 10.13 -8.17
CA GLY A 69 -5.78 9.57 -6.83
C GLY A 69 -4.49 9.98 -6.12
N THR A 70 -4.49 9.87 -4.79
CA THR A 70 -3.36 10.31 -3.96
C THR A 70 -2.70 9.15 -3.24
N MET A 71 -1.37 9.11 -3.27
CA MET A 71 -0.58 8.23 -2.41
C MET A 71 0.10 9.07 -1.33
N VAL A 72 -0.14 8.72 -0.07
CA VAL A 72 0.46 9.37 1.10
C VAL A 72 1.39 8.40 1.80
N CYS A 73 2.65 8.82 1.96
CA CYS A 73 3.69 8.05 2.62
C CYS A 73 4.05 8.73 3.95
N GLY A 74 3.82 8.04 5.06
CA GLY A 74 4.36 8.40 6.36
C GLY A 74 5.78 7.86 6.49
N MET A 75 6.74 8.73 6.82
CA MET A 75 8.14 8.37 7.03
C MET A 75 8.63 8.89 8.37
N HIS A 76 9.25 8.02 9.16
CA HIS A 76 10.01 8.43 10.33
C HIS A 76 11.44 8.82 9.94
N PHE A 77 11.77 10.10 10.07
CA PHE A 77 13.16 10.58 10.04
C PHE A 77 13.65 10.65 11.48
N GLY A 78 14.41 9.64 11.91
CA GLY A 78 15.03 9.63 13.24
C GLY A 78 15.87 10.89 13.42
N ARG A 79 15.39 11.81 14.26
CA ARG A 79 16.09 13.03 14.67
C ARG A 79 16.33 12.97 16.16
#